data_AF-A0A6B3IBQ7-F1
#
_entry.id   AF-A0A6B3IBQ7-F1
#
_cell.length_a   1.000
_cell.length_b   1.000
_cell.length_c   1.000
_cell.angle_alpha   90.00
_cell.angle_beta   90.00
_cell.angle_gamma   90.00
#
_symmetry.space_group_name_H-M   'P 1'
#
loop_
_entity.id
_entity.type
_entity.pdbx_description
1 polymer ?
#
loop_
_entity_poly.entity_id
_entity_poly.type
_entity_poly.pdbx_seq_one_letter_code
_entity_poly.pdbx_strand_id
1 'polypeptide(L)'
;ENIPADWPLLPMVGTPMPSIYFTAGAEHRRHVEMVVPALEAADPFEIRQHCEQLADRLIDAVCSRGTADLVAEFADPLPVLVLARLVGFPDDEGADIAQVL
;
A
#
# COMPACT_ATOMS: atom_id res chain seq x y z
N GLU A 1 8.85 21.41 -18.34
CA GLU A 1 8.23 21.08 -19.64
C GLU A 1 8.63 19.73 -20.23
N ASN A 2 9.60 18.97 -19.69
CA ASN A 2 9.79 17.57 -20.10
C ASN A 2 10.09 16.69 -18.88
N ILE A 3 9.12 15.88 -18.47
CA ILE A 3 9.31 14.82 -17.47
C ILE A 3 9.76 13.57 -18.24
N PRO A 4 10.87 12.91 -17.86
CA PRO A 4 11.32 11.67 -18.50
C PRO A 4 10.26 10.58 -18.43
N ALA A 5 10.11 9.77 -19.49
CA ALA A 5 9.09 8.71 -19.58
C ALA A 5 9.24 7.60 -18.53
N ASP A 6 10.43 7.47 -17.94
CA ASP A 6 10.81 6.51 -16.90
C ASP A 6 10.84 7.14 -15.50
N TRP A 7 10.35 8.38 -15.33
CA TRP A 7 10.40 9.03 -14.04
C TRP A 7 9.45 8.34 -13.04
N PRO A 8 9.94 7.92 -11.85
CA PRO A 8 9.19 7.06 -10.93
C PRO A 8 7.89 7.65 -10.40
N LEU A 9 7.77 8.99 -10.39
CA LEU A 9 6.56 9.68 -9.92
C LEU A 9 5.59 10.04 -11.06
N LEU A 10 5.85 9.63 -12.30
CA LEU A 10 4.92 9.83 -13.41
C LEU A 10 3.49 9.35 -13.13
N PRO A 11 3.24 8.22 -12.46
CA PRO A 11 1.88 7.81 -12.12
C PRO A 11 1.12 8.83 -11.25
N MET A 12 1.84 9.66 -10.47
CA MET A 12 1.23 10.64 -9.57
C MET A 12 1.02 12.02 -10.19
N VAL A 13 1.77 12.37 -11.25
CA VAL A 13 1.75 13.74 -11.84
C VAL A 13 1.74 13.77 -13.37
N GLY A 14 1.68 12.61 -14.01
CA GLY A 14 1.63 12.44 -15.46
C GLY A 14 0.22 12.64 -16.01
N THR A 15 -0.28 11.68 -16.80
CA THR A 15 -1.61 11.77 -17.42
C THR A 15 -2.71 11.80 -16.34
N PRO A 16 -3.55 12.85 -16.30
CA PRO A 16 -4.65 12.92 -15.34
C PRO A 16 -5.59 11.72 -15.49
N MET A 17 -5.85 11.03 -14.37
CA MET A 17 -6.82 9.94 -14.28
C MET A 17 -7.99 10.34 -13.39
N PRO A 18 -9.20 9.77 -13.55
CA PRO A 18 -10.34 10.07 -12.69
C PRO A 18 -10.17 9.41 -11.30
N SER A 19 -9.28 9.99 -10.47
CA SER A 19 -8.93 9.50 -9.14
C SER A 19 -8.89 10.65 -8.12
N ILE A 20 -8.81 10.30 -6.83
CA ILE A 20 -8.67 11.28 -5.74
C ILE A 20 -7.43 12.17 -5.95
N TYR A 21 -6.33 11.62 -6.46
CA TYR A 21 -5.07 12.35 -6.65
C TYR A 21 -5.12 13.46 -7.71
N PHE A 22 -5.98 13.35 -8.72
CA PHE A 22 -6.01 14.27 -9.87
C PHE A 22 -7.25 15.17 -9.93
N THR A 23 -8.16 15.05 -8.97
CA THR A 23 -9.44 15.78 -8.98
C THR A 23 -9.52 16.79 -7.83
N ALA A 24 -10.37 17.81 -7.97
CA ALA A 24 -10.56 18.85 -6.95
C ALA A 24 -12.06 19.16 -6.74
N GLY A 25 -12.38 19.82 -5.62
CA GLY A 25 -13.73 20.34 -5.36
C GLY A 25 -14.80 19.24 -5.26
N ALA A 26 -15.87 19.36 -6.06
CA ALA A 26 -16.99 18.42 -6.04
C ALA A 26 -16.61 17.04 -6.56
N GLU A 27 -15.74 16.96 -7.56
CA GLU A 27 -15.29 15.69 -8.13
C GLU A 27 -14.40 14.92 -7.16
N HIS A 28 -13.45 15.61 -6.52
CA HIS A 28 -12.65 15.03 -5.43
C HIS A 28 -13.53 14.49 -4.30
N ARG A 29 -14.50 15.29 -3.83
CA ARG A 29 -15.43 14.86 -2.77
C ARG A 29 -16.20 13.61 -3.18
N ARG A 30 -16.71 13.56 -4.42
CA ARG A 30 -17.40 12.38 -4.94
C ARG A 30 -16.52 11.13 -4.89
N HIS A 31 -15.22 11.24 -5.21
CA HIS A 31 -14.30 10.10 -5.11
C HIS A 31 -14.02 9.69 -3.66
N VAL A 32 -13.75 10.67 -2.78
CA VAL A 32 -13.48 10.43 -1.36
C VAL A 32 -14.67 9.80 -0.64
N GLU A 33 -15.89 10.25 -0.93
CA GLU A 33 -17.14 9.72 -0.36
C GLU A 33 -17.34 8.22 -0.66
N MET A 34 -16.72 7.68 -1.71
CA MET A 34 -16.76 6.25 -2.01
C MET A 34 -15.72 5.44 -1.23
N VAL A 35 -14.56 6.02 -0.91
CA VAL A 35 -13.41 5.29 -0.36
C VAL A 35 -13.33 5.42 1.16
N VAL A 36 -13.55 6.61 1.71
CA VAL A 36 -13.40 6.89 3.15
C VAL A 36 -14.28 5.98 4.02
N PRO A 37 -15.58 5.77 3.72
CA PRO A 37 -16.41 4.89 4.54
C PRO A 37 -15.89 3.45 4.60
N ALA A 38 -15.28 2.94 3.53
CA ALA A 38 -14.70 1.61 3.51
C ALA A 38 -13.46 1.51 4.42
N LEU A 39 -12.62 2.56 4.42
CA LEU A 39 -11.46 2.63 5.31
C LEU A 39 -11.87 2.84 6.78
N GLU A 40 -12.90 3.67 7.04
CA GLU A 40 -13.43 3.89 8.39
C GLU A 40 -14.15 2.66 8.97
N ALA A 41 -14.70 1.80 8.10
CA ALA A 41 -15.32 0.55 8.52
C ALA A 41 -14.32 -0.55 8.88
N ALA A 42 -13.03 -0.40 8.55
CA ALA A 42 -12.02 -1.38 8.87
C ALA A 42 -11.79 -1.45 10.40
N ASP A 43 -11.84 -2.66 10.96
CA ASP A 43 -11.69 -2.86 12.40
C ASP A 43 -10.24 -2.60 12.83
N PRO A 44 -9.97 -1.62 13.72
CA PRO A 44 -8.62 -1.33 14.20
C PRO A 44 -7.94 -2.52 14.90
N PHE A 45 -8.71 -3.40 15.54
CA PHE A 45 -8.17 -4.60 16.17
C PHE A 45 -7.73 -5.63 15.14
N GLU A 46 -8.49 -5.77 14.06
CA GLU A 46 -8.14 -6.63 12.93
C GLU A 46 -6.90 -6.10 12.21
N ILE A 47 -6.83 -4.79 11.94
CA ILE A 47 -5.63 -4.15 11.37
C ILE A 47 -4.41 -4.43 12.24
N ARG A 48 -4.52 -4.24 13.56
CA ARG A 48 -3.44 -4.51 14.51
C ARG A 48 -2.98 -5.97 14.44
N GLN A 49 -3.93 -6.90 14.41
CA GLN A 49 -3.62 -8.33 14.31
C GLN A 49 -2.91 -8.66 12.99
N HIS A 50 -3.36 -8.10 11.86
CA HIS A 50 -2.70 -8.29 10.56
C HIS A 50 -1.28 -7.73 10.57
N CYS A 51 -1.07 -6.53 11.13
CA CYS A 51 0.26 -5.94 11.28
C CYS A 51 1.19 -6.83 12.11
N GLU A 52 0.75 -7.34 13.26
CA GLU A 52 1.56 -8.21 14.11
C GLU A 52 1.96 -9.49 13.37
N GLN A 53 0.99 -10.19 12.76
CA GLN A 53 1.26 -11.44 12.03
C GLN A 53 2.18 -11.26 10.82
N LEU A 54 2.03 -10.16 10.08
CA LEU A 54 2.86 -9.87 8.92
C LEU A 54 4.26 -9.42 9.33
N ALA A 55 4.37 -8.59 10.37
CA ALA A 55 5.64 -8.15 10.90
C ALA A 55 6.47 -9.34 11.40
N ASP A 56 5.88 -10.25 12.17
CA ASP A 56 6.56 -11.46 12.66
C ASP A 56 7.11 -12.29 11.50
N ARG A 57 6.30 -12.52 10.44
CA ARG A 57 6.74 -13.26 9.26
C ARG A 57 7.90 -12.59 8.52
N LEU A 58 7.85 -11.27 8.34
CA LEU A 58 8.92 -10.52 7.68
C LEU A 58 10.21 -10.56 8.51
N ILE A 59 10.11 -10.43 9.84
CA ILE A 59 11.26 -10.51 10.74
C ILE A 59 11.84 -11.93 10.73
N ASP A 60 11.01 -12.97 10.81
CA ASP A 60 11.44 -14.37 10.80
C ASP A 60 12.21 -14.73 9.52
N ALA A 61 11.87 -14.11 8.38
CA ALA A 61 12.57 -14.31 7.11
C ALA A 61 14.03 -13.81 7.13
N VAL A 62 14.33 -12.79 7.94
CA VAL A 62 15.65 -12.13 7.94
C VAL A 62 16.45 -12.33 9.23
N CYS A 63 15.80 -12.70 10.34
CA CYS A 63 16.41 -12.68 11.69
C CYS A 63 17.63 -13.59 11.83
N SER A 64 17.68 -14.70 11.09
CA SER A 64 18.78 -15.67 11.15
C SER A 64 20.08 -15.20 10.47
N ARG A 65 20.02 -14.17 9.62
CA ARG A 65 21.17 -13.68 8.84
C ARG A 65 22.13 -12.82 9.65
N GLY A 66 21.67 -12.25 10.77
CA GLY A 66 22.42 -11.30 11.60
C GLY A 66 22.52 -9.88 11.02
N THR A 67 22.05 -9.65 9.79
CA THR A 67 21.92 -8.34 9.15
C THR A 67 20.69 -8.32 8.22
N ALA A 68 20.07 -7.15 8.05
CA ALA A 68 18.92 -6.94 7.16
C ALA A 68 18.83 -5.46 6.71
N ASP A 69 18.26 -5.22 5.53
CA ASP A 69 17.79 -3.91 5.10
C ASP A 69 16.32 -3.74 5.55
N LEU A 70 16.11 -3.03 6.66
CA LEU A 70 14.78 -2.87 7.24
C LEU A 70 13.83 -2.01 6.38
N VAL A 71 14.34 -1.24 5.42
CA VAL A 71 13.48 -0.49 4.50
C VAL A 71 12.90 -1.48 3.49
N ALA A 72 13.78 -2.07 2.68
CA ALA A 72 13.37 -2.96 1.60
C ALA A 72 12.73 -4.27 2.10
N GLU A 73 13.19 -4.81 3.23
CA GLU A 73 12.77 -6.14 3.70
C GLU A 73 11.66 -6.09 4.77
N PHE A 74 11.26 -4.90 5.24
CA PHE A 74 10.22 -4.76 6.27
C PHE A 74 9.28 -3.57 6.07
N ALA A 75 9.82 -2.34 6.04
CA ALA A 75 9.00 -1.13 6.06
C ALA A 75 8.22 -0.92 4.75
N ASP A 76 8.81 -1.24 3.61
CA ASP A 76 8.17 -1.15 2.30
C ASP A 76 7.06 -2.21 2.12
N PRO A 77 7.31 -3.52 2.36
CA PRO A 77 6.29 -4.55 2.11
C PRO A 77 5.15 -4.57 3.15
N LEU A 78 5.40 -4.23 4.42
CA LEU A 78 4.42 -4.42 5.50
C LEU A 78 3.10 -3.66 5.25
N PRO A 79 3.07 -2.35 4.93
CA PRO A 79 1.83 -1.62 4.68
C PRO A 79 1.07 -2.16 3.47
N VAL A 80 1.78 -2.55 2.41
CA VAL A 80 1.16 -3.09 1.19
C VAL A 80 0.47 -4.42 1.46
N LEU A 81 1.14 -5.33 2.19
CA LEU A 81 0.57 -6.62 2.58
C LEU A 81 -0.64 -6.48 3.51
N VAL A 82 -0.58 -5.55 4.46
CA VAL A 82 -1.72 -5.26 5.36
C VAL A 82 -2.90 -4.73 4.54
N LEU A 83 -2.67 -3.78 3.65
CA LEU A 83 -3.72 -3.25 2.78
C LEU A 83 -4.31 -4.33 1.88
N ALA A 84 -3.47 -5.19 1.29
CA ALA A 84 -3.89 -6.31 0.45
C ALA A 84 -4.86 -7.24 1.21
N ARG A 85 -4.55 -7.58 2.46
CA ARG A 85 -5.46 -8.36 3.33
C ARG A 85 -6.78 -7.64 3.59
N LEU A 86 -6.73 -6.35 3.93
CA LEU A 86 -7.94 -5.57 4.24
C LEU A 86 -8.90 -5.48 3.05
N VAL A 87 -8.39 -5.47 1.82
CA VAL A 87 -9.22 -5.47 0.60
C VAL A 87 -9.55 -6.88 0.10
N GLY A 88 -9.07 -7.93 0.78
CA GLY A 88 -9.45 -9.32 0.55
C GLY A 88 -8.55 -10.12 -0.40
N PHE A 89 -7.34 -9.64 -0.71
CA PHE A 89 -6.36 -10.44 -1.45
C PHE A 89 -5.82 -11.59 -0.58
N PRO A 90 -5.58 -12.77 -1.18
CA PRO A 90 -4.90 -13.84 -0.48
C PRO A 90 -3.42 -13.51 -0.28
N ASP A 91 -2.83 -14.06 0.78
CA ASP A 91 -1.47 -13.73 1.23
C ASP A 91 -0.38 -14.04 0.20
N ASP A 92 -0.59 -15.04 -0.66
CA ASP A 92 0.32 -15.43 -1.73
C ASP A 92 0.33 -14.44 -2.89
N GLU A 93 -0.80 -13.79 -3.19
CA GLU A 93 -0.88 -12.70 -4.17
C GLU A 93 -0.41 -11.36 -3.59
N GLY A 94 -0.50 -11.17 -2.27
CA GLY A 94 -0.08 -9.92 -1.61
C GLY A 94 1.40 -9.58 -1.79
N ALA A 95 2.27 -10.60 -1.87
CA ALA A 95 3.71 -10.40 -2.08
C ALA A 95 4.02 -9.82 -3.46
N ASP A 96 3.31 -10.26 -4.50
CA ASP A 96 3.45 -9.75 -5.85
C ASP A 96 2.95 -8.29 -5.93
N ILE A 97 1.89 -7.94 -5.18
CA ILE A 97 1.40 -6.55 -5.09
C ILE A 97 2.45 -5.64 -4.42
N ALA A 98 3.14 -6.12 -3.39
CA ALA A 98 4.20 -5.38 -2.69
C ALA A 98 5.45 -5.14 -3.55
N GLN A 99 5.65 -5.89 -4.64
CA GLN A 99 6.75 -5.67 -5.59
C GLN A 99 6.39 -4.73 -6.75
N VAL A 100 5.09 -4.49 -6.97
CA VAL A 100 4.58 -3.70 -8.11
C VAL A 100 4.26 -2.25 -7.72
N LEU A 101 3.98 -1.99 -6.43
CA LEU A 101 3.80 -0.65 -5.87
C LEU A 101 5.14 -0.07 -5.40
#